data_AF-A0A495XBJ9-F1
#
_entry.id   AF-A0A495XBJ9-F1
#
_cell.length_a   1.000
_cell.length_b   1.000
_cell.length_c   1.000
_cell.angle_alpha   90.00
_cell.angle_beta   90.00
_cell.angle_gamma   90.00
#
_symmetry.space_group_name_H-M   'P 1'
#
loop_
_entity.id
_entity.type
_entity.pdbx_description
1 polymer ?
#
loop_
_entity_poly.entity_id
_entity_poly.type
_entity_poly.pdbx_seq_one_letter_code
_entity_poly.pdbx_strand_id
1 'polypeptide(L)'
;MLGVSLLIGLHAAWTEDDDPVPPTRAEAEAVLDETVRYARSGAYTLLCEAIADADATCRNLVESARQSGWAPTQDRPEVVGVRRSGLSTVLELRGTRTDGSTFTSDFAVVRDHRGLRGSTPIYWSGVTIVS
;
A
#
# COMPACT_ATOMS: atom_id res chain seq x y z
N MET A 1 16.54 -17.54 60.04
CA MET A 1 17.42 -16.58 59.34
C MET A 1 17.00 -16.52 57.89
N LEU A 2 16.74 -15.31 57.42
CA LEU A 2 16.03 -14.95 56.19
C LEU A 2 16.83 -15.31 54.92
N GLY A 3 16.14 -15.89 53.94
CA GLY A 3 16.66 -16.16 52.61
C GLY A 3 16.78 -14.86 51.81
N VAL A 4 17.94 -14.69 51.17
CA VAL A 4 18.21 -13.58 50.24
C VAL A 4 17.61 -13.96 48.89
N SER A 5 16.46 -13.39 48.55
CA SER A 5 15.91 -13.49 47.20
C SER A 5 16.67 -12.54 46.28
N LEU A 6 17.45 -13.11 45.36
CA LEU A 6 18.09 -12.41 44.26
C LEU A 6 17.00 -11.91 43.30
N LEU A 7 16.69 -10.61 43.32
CA LEU A 7 15.88 -9.97 42.28
C LEU A 7 16.79 -9.69 41.08
N ILE A 8 16.84 -10.64 40.15
CA ILE A 8 17.41 -10.39 38.81
C ILE A 8 16.38 -9.54 38.06
N GLY A 9 16.59 -8.23 38.10
CA GLY A 9 15.85 -7.29 37.27
C GLY A 9 16.17 -7.56 35.81
N LEU A 10 15.29 -8.29 35.13
CA LEU A 10 15.27 -8.42 33.68
C LEU A 10 14.86 -7.04 33.12
N HIS A 11 15.83 -6.13 33.00
CA HIS A 11 15.68 -4.98 32.11
C HIS A 11 15.75 -5.56 30.71
N ALA A 12 14.60 -5.86 30.13
CA ALA A 12 14.48 -6.06 28.70
C ALA A 12 15.06 -4.80 28.06
N ALA A 13 16.26 -4.95 27.49
CA ALA A 13 16.85 -3.94 26.63
C ALA A 13 15.86 -3.76 25.48
N TRP A 14 15.18 -2.63 25.47
CA TRP A 14 14.51 -2.12 24.29
C TRP A 14 15.62 -1.94 23.27
N THR A 15 15.72 -2.88 22.32
CA THR A 15 16.62 -2.75 21.19
C THR A 15 16.26 -1.46 20.46
N GLU A 16 17.27 -0.64 20.19
CA GLU A 16 17.22 0.58 19.38
C GLU A 16 16.17 0.48 18.28
N ASP A 17 15.31 1.49 18.23
CA ASP A 17 14.37 1.75 17.15
C ASP A 17 15.11 1.65 15.80
N ASP A 18 14.86 0.59 15.04
CA ASP A 18 15.17 0.56 13.62
C ASP A 18 14.34 1.69 12.99
N ASP A 19 15.00 2.78 12.60
CA ASP A 19 14.37 3.86 11.83
C ASP A 19 13.55 3.23 10.70
N PRO A 20 12.26 3.59 10.55
CA PRO A 20 11.40 2.94 9.58
C PRO A 20 11.98 3.12 8.16
N VAL A 21 12.38 2.00 7.55
CA VAL A 21 12.96 2.00 6.20
C VAL A 21 11.83 2.02 5.17
N PRO A 22 11.80 3.01 4.26
CA PRO A 22 10.80 3.05 3.20
C PRO A 22 10.95 1.81 2.29
N PRO A 23 9.85 1.26 1.76
CA PRO A 23 9.91 0.12 0.84
C PRO A 23 10.85 0.37 -0.34
N THR A 24 11.53 -0.66 -0.81
CA THR A 24 12.27 -0.57 -2.08
C THR A 24 11.31 -0.48 -3.26
N ARG A 25 11.83 -0.08 -4.44
CA ARG A 25 11.06 -0.11 -5.69
C ARG A 25 10.48 -1.50 -5.97
N ALA A 26 11.29 -2.55 -5.84
CA ALA A 26 10.88 -3.92 -6.12
C ALA A 26 9.76 -4.38 -5.18
N GLU A 27 9.84 -3.99 -3.90
CA GLU A 27 8.76 -4.26 -2.93
C GLU A 27 7.49 -3.52 -3.26
N ALA A 28 7.57 -2.24 -3.65
CA ALA A 28 6.41 -1.48 -4.06
C ALA A 28 5.75 -2.07 -5.33
N GLU A 29 6.57 -2.49 -6.31
CA GLU A 29 6.07 -3.15 -7.52
C GLU A 29 5.42 -4.52 -7.22
N ALA A 30 5.93 -5.27 -6.24
CA ALA A 30 5.30 -6.52 -5.81
C ALA A 30 3.92 -6.30 -5.18
N VAL A 31 3.75 -5.24 -4.37
CA VAL A 31 2.43 -4.86 -3.84
C VAL A 31 1.48 -4.42 -4.96
N LEU A 32 1.99 -3.70 -5.96
CA LEU A 32 1.23 -3.34 -7.15
C LEU A 32 0.75 -4.58 -7.91
N ASP A 33 1.62 -5.57 -8.13
CA ASP A 33 1.29 -6.81 -8.84
C ASP A 33 0.18 -7.57 -8.12
N GLU A 34 0.25 -7.66 -6.79
CA GLU A 34 -0.77 -8.28 -5.98
C GLU A 34 -2.10 -7.51 -6.01
N THR A 35 -2.04 -6.18 -6.00
CA THR A 35 -3.22 -5.31 -6.16
C THR A 35 -3.88 -5.56 -7.51
N VAL A 36 -3.10 -5.65 -8.58
CA VAL A 36 -3.59 -5.96 -9.94
C VAL A 36 -4.26 -7.33 -9.97
N ARG A 37 -3.71 -8.33 -9.27
CA ARG A 37 -4.31 -9.66 -9.15
C ARG A 37 -5.73 -9.59 -8.54
N TYR A 38 -5.90 -8.89 -7.43
CA TYR A 38 -7.22 -8.70 -6.82
C TYR A 38 -8.18 -7.90 -7.71
N ALA A 39 -7.68 -6.84 -8.36
CA ALA A 39 -8.48 -6.01 -9.24
C ALA A 39 -9.02 -6.79 -10.45
N ARG A 40 -8.17 -7.62 -11.08
CA ARG A 40 -8.55 -8.49 -12.21
C ARG A 40 -9.66 -9.47 -11.86
N SER A 41 -9.65 -10.01 -10.64
CA SER A 41 -10.69 -10.93 -10.17
C SER A 41 -11.93 -10.23 -9.61
N GLY A 42 -11.98 -8.89 -9.61
CA GLY A 42 -13.06 -8.11 -9.00
C GLY A 42 -13.16 -8.26 -7.48
N ALA A 43 -12.11 -8.75 -6.83
CA ALA A 43 -12.09 -9.09 -5.40
C ALA A 43 -11.77 -7.87 -4.54
N TYR A 44 -12.52 -6.77 -4.72
CA TYR A 44 -12.19 -5.47 -4.12
C TYR A 44 -12.28 -5.45 -2.58
N THR A 45 -13.16 -6.26 -1.98
CA THR A 45 -13.19 -6.41 -0.52
C THR A 45 -11.88 -6.98 0.00
N LEU A 46 -11.40 -8.08 -0.61
CA LEU A 46 -10.14 -8.70 -0.25
C LEU A 46 -8.95 -7.81 -0.55
N LEU A 47 -9.00 -7.04 -1.65
CA LEU A 47 -8.00 -6.01 -1.96
C LEU A 47 -7.85 -5.03 -0.80
N CYS A 48 -8.96 -4.44 -0.34
CA CYS A 48 -8.90 -3.44 0.72
C CYS A 48 -8.44 -4.00 2.06
N GLU A 49 -8.76 -5.24 2.40
CA GLU A 49 -8.31 -5.87 3.64
C GLU A 49 -6.82 -6.30 3.57
N ALA A 50 -6.40 -6.83 2.42
CA ALA A 50 -5.06 -7.39 2.24
C ALA A 50 -4.00 -6.34 1.88
N ILE A 51 -4.36 -5.27 1.18
CA ILE A 51 -3.40 -4.32 0.63
C ILE A 51 -3.47 -2.96 1.33
N ALA A 52 -4.66 -2.45 1.62
CA ALA A 52 -4.76 -1.06 2.07
C ALA A 52 -4.13 -0.87 3.45
N ASP A 53 -3.46 0.28 3.64
CA ASP A 53 -3.10 0.73 4.99
C ASP A 53 -4.35 1.20 5.75
N ALA A 54 -5.35 1.74 5.03
CA ALA A 54 -6.64 2.20 5.53
C ALA A 54 -7.83 1.60 4.74
N ASP A 55 -8.38 0.49 5.24
CA ASP A 55 -9.47 -0.26 4.60
C ASP A 55 -10.70 0.59 4.26
N ALA A 56 -11.10 1.51 5.16
CA ALA A 56 -12.27 2.37 4.96
C ALA A 56 -12.07 3.35 3.79
N THR A 57 -10.88 3.97 3.70
CA THR A 57 -10.51 4.86 2.60
C THR A 57 -10.46 4.09 1.28
N CYS A 58 -9.88 2.89 1.28
CA CYS A 58 -9.86 2.02 0.11
C CYS A 58 -11.27 1.70 -0.39
N ARG A 59 -12.19 1.30 0.51
CA ARG A 59 -13.58 1.00 0.15
C ARG A 59 -14.30 2.20 -0.46
N ASN A 60 -14.07 3.40 0.06
CA ASN A 60 -14.63 4.63 -0.50
C ASN A 60 -14.09 4.92 -1.91
N LEU A 61 -12.79 4.70 -2.15
CA LEU A 61 -12.20 4.85 -3.49
C LEU A 61 -12.74 3.83 -4.49
N VAL A 62 -12.95 2.57 -4.06
CA VAL A 62 -13.60 1.54 -4.88
C VAL A 62 -15.01 1.99 -5.27
N GLU A 63 -15.81 2.44 -4.30
CA GLU A 63 -17.18 2.86 -4.54
C GLU A 63 -17.25 4.08 -5.46
N SER A 64 -16.39 5.08 -5.22
CA SER A 64 -16.28 6.25 -6.10
C SER A 64 -15.92 5.86 -7.53
N ALA A 65 -14.93 4.98 -7.71
CA ALA A 65 -14.56 4.50 -9.05
C ALA A 65 -15.75 3.78 -9.73
N ARG A 66 -16.48 2.94 -8.99
CA ARG A 66 -17.68 2.25 -9.51
C ARG A 66 -18.77 3.22 -9.93
N GLN A 67 -19.07 4.24 -9.11
CA GLN A 67 -20.07 5.26 -9.43
C GLN A 67 -19.71 6.09 -10.66
N SER A 68 -18.41 6.31 -10.89
CA SER A 68 -17.89 6.95 -12.10
C SER A 68 -17.82 6.04 -13.32
N GLY A 69 -18.20 4.77 -13.20
CA GLY A 69 -18.06 3.78 -14.28
C GLY A 69 -16.60 3.37 -14.56
N TRP A 70 -15.68 3.68 -13.65
CA TRP A 70 -14.27 3.40 -13.78
C TRP A 70 -13.93 2.02 -13.25
N ALA A 71 -13.37 1.19 -14.13
CA ALA A 71 -12.76 -0.08 -13.78
C ALA A 71 -11.41 -0.21 -14.50
N PRO A 72 -10.43 -0.90 -13.90
CA PRO A 72 -9.14 -1.14 -14.55
C PRO A 72 -9.32 -2.15 -15.69
N THR A 73 -8.53 -2.02 -16.74
CA THR A 73 -8.37 -3.09 -17.73
C THR A 73 -7.73 -4.33 -17.12
N GLN A 74 -7.69 -5.43 -17.88
CA GLN A 74 -6.92 -6.60 -17.50
C GLN A 74 -5.41 -6.34 -17.56
N ASP A 75 -4.93 -5.29 -18.21
CA ASP A 75 -3.52 -4.96 -18.28
C ASP A 75 -2.99 -4.37 -16.98
N ARG A 76 -1.73 -4.72 -16.66
CA ARG A 76 -0.99 -4.11 -15.56
C ARG A 76 -0.63 -2.67 -15.96
N PRO A 77 -0.77 -1.66 -15.09
CA PRO A 77 -0.31 -0.31 -15.40
C PRO A 77 1.21 -0.27 -15.56
N GLU A 78 1.67 0.64 -16.42
CA GLU A 78 3.07 0.97 -16.61
C GLU A 78 3.57 1.81 -15.42
N VAL A 79 4.74 1.46 -14.88
CA VAL A 79 5.45 2.29 -13.88
C VAL A 79 6.33 3.27 -14.65
N VAL A 80 5.89 4.53 -14.73
CA VAL A 80 6.57 5.59 -15.49
C VAL A 80 7.57 6.39 -14.64
N GLY A 81 7.46 6.30 -13.32
CA GLY A 81 8.31 7.01 -12.38
C GLY A 81 8.28 6.38 -10.99
N VAL A 82 9.31 6.69 -10.18
CA VAL A 82 9.40 6.26 -8.78
C VAL A 82 10.00 7.39 -7.96
N ARG A 83 9.37 7.71 -6.84
CA ARG A 83 9.86 8.73 -5.90
C ARG A 83 9.67 8.30 -4.45
N ARG A 84 10.42 8.93 -3.55
CA ARG A 84 10.22 8.79 -2.10
C ARG A 84 9.34 9.93 -1.60
N SER A 85 8.48 9.62 -0.64
CA SER A 85 7.63 10.59 0.06
C SER A 85 7.55 10.21 1.53
N GLY A 86 8.42 10.80 2.36
CA GLY A 86 8.59 10.38 3.75
C GLY A 86 9.01 8.91 3.85
N LEU A 87 8.21 8.10 4.54
CA LEU A 87 8.41 6.65 4.72
C LEU A 87 7.76 5.81 3.61
N SER A 88 7.19 6.45 2.60
CA SER A 88 6.55 5.79 1.46
C SER A 88 7.47 5.76 0.24
N THR A 89 7.36 4.68 -0.53
CA THR A 89 7.80 4.65 -1.92
C THR A 89 6.59 4.77 -2.82
N VAL A 90 6.61 5.77 -3.71
CA VAL A 90 5.50 6.08 -4.61
C VAL A 90 5.87 5.64 -6.02
N LEU A 91 5.05 4.78 -6.60
CA LEU A 91 5.10 4.45 -8.02
C LEU A 91 4.17 5.41 -8.77
N GLU A 92 4.69 6.08 -9.79
CA GLU A 92 3.91 6.89 -10.72
C GLU A 92 3.46 5.96 -11.85
N LEU A 93 2.14 5.84 -12.03
CA LEU A 93 1.53 4.85 -12.91
C LEU A 93 0.85 5.52 -14.09
N ARG A 94 0.85 4.81 -15.22
CA ARG A 94 0.01 5.09 -16.39
C ARG A 94 -0.73 3.82 -16.81
N GLY A 95 -2.00 3.94 -17.15
CA GLY A 95 -2.78 2.80 -17.66
C GLY A 95 -4.06 3.22 -18.35
N THR A 96 -4.90 2.23 -18.64
CA THR A 96 -6.18 2.39 -19.32
C THR A 96 -7.30 1.77 -18.49
N ARG A 97 -8.49 2.35 -18.56
CA ARG A 97 -9.72 1.83 -17.95
C ARG A 97 -10.55 1.06 -18.98
N THR A 98 -11.54 0.30 -18.51
CA THR A 98 -12.44 -0.46 -19.40
C THR A 98 -13.27 0.40 -20.34
N ASP A 99 -13.47 1.69 -20.02
CA ASP A 99 -14.14 2.66 -20.89
C ASP A 99 -13.22 3.25 -21.98
N GLY A 100 -11.95 2.82 -22.04
CA GLY A 100 -10.94 3.29 -22.97
C GLY A 100 -10.21 4.56 -22.53
N SER A 101 -10.62 5.21 -21.42
CA SER A 101 -9.93 6.37 -20.89
C SER A 101 -8.57 6.00 -20.31
N THR A 102 -7.58 6.86 -20.52
CA THR A 102 -6.28 6.73 -19.87
C THR A 102 -6.31 7.33 -18.47
N PHE A 103 -5.49 6.80 -17.57
CA PHE A 103 -5.25 7.40 -16.25
C PHE A 103 -3.77 7.53 -15.96
N THR A 104 -3.45 8.52 -15.12
CA THR A 104 -2.22 8.60 -14.36
C THR A 104 -2.56 8.58 -12.89
N SER A 105 -1.75 7.93 -12.06
CA SER A 105 -2.01 7.84 -10.63
C SER A 105 -0.73 7.60 -9.84
N ASP A 106 -0.75 7.96 -8.57
CA ASP A 106 0.28 7.59 -7.62
C ASP A 106 -0.16 6.34 -6.85
N PHE A 107 0.73 5.37 -6.75
CA PHE A 107 0.59 4.18 -5.93
C PHE A 107 1.67 4.19 -4.84
N ALA A 108 1.29 4.70 -3.67
CA ALA A 108 2.18 4.76 -2.53
C ALA A 108 2.17 3.46 -1.74
N VAL A 109 3.35 2.96 -1.40
CA VAL A 109 3.55 1.80 -0.54
C VAL A 109 4.29 2.23 0.70
N VAL A 110 3.77 1.82 1.86
CA VAL A 110 4.36 2.02 3.19
C VAL A 110 4.71 0.68 3.80
N ARG A 111 5.63 0.69 4.77
CA ARG A 111 5.87 -0.43 5.66
C ARG A 111 5.31 -0.11 7.03
N ASP A 112 4.36 -0.92 7.50
CA ASP A 112 3.82 -0.84 8.86
C ASP A 112 4.03 -2.18 9.61
N HIS A 113 3.54 -2.26 10.85
CA HIS A 113 3.62 -3.46 11.69
C HIS A 113 2.88 -4.69 11.10
N ARG A 114 2.05 -4.50 10.07
CA ARG A 114 1.34 -5.54 9.31
C ARG A 114 2.05 -5.90 8.00
N GLY A 115 3.19 -5.27 7.70
CA GLY A 115 4.00 -5.50 6.50
C GLY A 115 3.89 -4.37 5.48
N LEU A 116 4.03 -4.72 4.20
CA LEU A 116 3.92 -3.77 3.10
C LEU A 116 2.44 -3.50 2.79
N ARG A 117 2.05 -2.23 2.76
CA ARG A 117 0.66 -1.78 2.52
C ARG A 117 0.61 -0.67 1.49
N GLY A 118 -0.45 -0.62 0.70
CA GLY A 118 -0.73 0.45 -0.26
C GLY A 118 -1.58 1.57 0.36
N SER A 119 -1.11 2.80 0.31
CA SER A 119 -1.84 4.00 0.76
C SER A 119 -2.83 4.53 -0.27
N THR A 120 -2.59 4.24 -1.54
CA THR A 120 -3.49 4.57 -2.67
C THR A 120 -3.76 3.32 -3.51
N PRO A 121 -4.37 2.27 -2.92
CA PRO A 121 -4.40 0.93 -3.53
C PRO A 121 -5.31 0.85 -4.77
N ILE A 122 -6.18 1.84 -5.00
CA ILE A 122 -7.06 1.89 -6.17
C ILE A 122 -6.34 2.66 -7.28
N TYR A 123 -5.37 2.03 -7.93
CA TYR A 123 -4.50 2.70 -8.92
C TYR A 123 -5.28 3.30 -10.11
N TRP A 124 -6.43 2.73 -10.49
CA TRP A 124 -7.26 3.26 -11.57
C TRP A 124 -8.14 4.45 -11.18
N SER A 125 -8.12 4.87 -9.90
CA SER A 125 -8.89 6.04 -9.41
C SER A 125 -8.36 7.37 -9.93
N GLY A 126 -7.08 7.42 -10.36
CA GLY A 126 -6.43 8.66 -10.80
C GLY A 126 -5.97 9.57 -9.66
N VAL A 127 -5.95 9.08 -8.42
CA VAL A 127 -5.40 9.84 -7.29
C VAL A 127 -3.92 10.12 -7.50
N THR A 128 -3.51 11.37 -7.28
CA THR A 128 -2.12 11.82 -7.28
C THR A 128 -1.78 12.44 -5.93
N ILE A 129 -0.59 12.17 -5.40
CA ILE A 129 -0.13 12.69 -4.13
C ILE A 129 0.63 13.98 -4.39
N VAL A 130 0.06 15.11 -3.96
CA VAL A 130 0.76 16.40 -3.96
C VAL A 130 1.87 16.38 -2.91
N SER A 131 3.10 16.66 -3.35
CA SER A 131 4.31 16.79 -2.53
C SER A 131 4.81 18.22 -2.51
#